data_AF-A0AAW0F0P0-F1
#
_entry.id   AF-A0AAW0F0P0-F1
#
_cell.length_a   1.000
_cell.length_b   1.000
_cell.length_c   1.000
_cell.angle_alpha   90.00
_cell.angle_beta   90.00
_cell.angle_gamma   90.00
#
_symmetry.space_group_name_H-M   'P 1'
#
loop_
_entity.id
_entity.type
_entity.pdbx_description
1 polymer ?
#
loop_
_entity_poly.entity_id
_entity_poly.type
_entity_poly.pdbx_seq_one_letter_code
_entity_poly.pdbx_strand_id
1 'polypeptide(L)'
;MELKKIDITRCSRLVSLEALAGAPQLQSIEAAWSGVETIGELHRCPHLTRVTFGSCDKLRSLAGLVSAPSLHTVVAPQHLESTWREHN
;
A
#
# COMPACT_ATOMS: atom_id res chain seq x y z
N MET A 1 6.66 4.93 21.01
CA MET A 1 6.51 3.63 20.32
C MET A 1 5.96 3.96 18.94
N GLU A 2 6.73 3.72 17.88
CA GLU A 2 6.30 4.06 16.51
C GLU A 2 6.09 2.79 15.69
N LEU A 3 5.06 2.83 14.84
CA LEU A 3 4.58 1.68 14.09
C LEU A 3 5.41 1.50 12.81
N LYS A 4 6.23 0.44 12.77
CA LYS A 4 7.11 0.13 11.64
C LYS A 4 6.49 -0.80 10.61
N LYS A 5 5.63 -1.71 11.05
CA LYS A 5 4.98 -2.69 10.19
C LYS A 5 3.51 -2.77 10.53
N ILE A 6 2.69 -2.86 9.50
CA ILE A 6 1.25 -3.11 9.62
C ILE A 6 0.95 -4.38 8.86
N ASP A 7 0.25 -5.29 9.52
CA ASP A 7 -0.31 -6.48 8.91
C ASP A 7 -1.82 -6.46 9.11
N ILE A 8 -2.52 -6.30 7.99
CA ILE A 8 -3.98 -6.25 7.86
C ILE A 8 -4.42 -7.25 6.79
N THR A 9 -3.61 -8.30 6.60
CA THR A 9 -3.93 -9.42 5.71
C THR A 9 -5.29 -10.01 6.10
N ARG A 10 -6.15 -10.26 5.11
CA ARG A 10 -7.52 -10.78 5.31
C ARG A 10 -8.47 -9.86 6.11
N CYS A 11 -8.12 -8.59 6.34
CA CYS A 11 -9.05 -7.62 6.91
C CYS A 11 -10.08 -7.15 5.87
N SER A 12 -11.07 -7.99 5.57
CA SER A 12 -12.09 -7.76 4.52
C SER A 12 -13.00 -6.54 4.78
N ARG A 13 -13.09 -6.08 6.03
CA ARG A 13 -13.87 -4.88 6.41
C ARG A 13 -13.07 -3.59 6.40
N LEU A 14 -11.73 -3.65 6.30
CA LEU A 14 -10.89 -2.47 6.23
C LEU A 14 -10.82 -2.00 4.78
N VAL A 15 -11.40 -0.83 4.51
CA VAL A 15 -11.60 -0.33 3.14
C VAL A 15 -10.61 0.77 2.73
N SER A 16 -9.92 1.39 3.69
CA SER A 16 -9.01 2.51 3.42
C SER A 16 -7.78 2.47 4.33
N LEU A 17 -6.63 2.86 3.77
CA LEU A 17 -5.35 3.07 4.48
C LEU A 17 -4.95 4.54 4.60
N GLU A 18 -5.84 5.48 4.31
CA GLU A 18 -5.53 6.92 4.32
C GLU A 18 -5.00 7.41 5.67
N ALA A 19 -5.46 6.82 6.78
CA ALA A 19 -4.98 7.14 8.12
C ALA A 19 -3.50 6.82 8.36
N LEU A 20 -2.86 6.05 7.47
CA LEU A 20 -1.44 5.68 7.54
C LEU A 20 -0.53 6.64 6.77
N ALA A 21 -1.10 7.56 5.98
CA ALA A 21 -0.33 8.51 5.19
C ALA A 21 0.55 9.40 6.08
N GLY A 22 1.82 9.54 5.72
CA GLY A 22 2.78 10.35 6.48
C GLY A 22 3.29 9.71 7.77
N ALA A 23 3.01 8.43 8.02
CA ALA A 23 3.55 7.72 9.18
C ALA A 23 5.10 7.70 9.11
N PRO A 24 5.81 8.36 10.04
CA PRO A 24 7.21 8.71 9.86
C PRO A 24 8.14 7.49 9.92
N GLN A 25 7.74 6.42 10.61
CA GLN A 25 8.53 5.21 10.78
C GLN A 25 7.96 3.99 10.06
N LEU A 26 6.87 4.13 9.29
CA LEU A 26 6.24 3.00 8.64
C LEU A 26 7.12 2.50 7.49
N GLN A 27 7.47 1.21 7.54
CA GLN A 27 8.39 0.55 6.62
C GLN A 27 7.69 -0.48 5.74
N SER A 28 6.67 -1.16 6.27
CA SER A 28 6.01 -2.26 5.56
C SER A 28 4.51 -2.31 5.84
N ILE A 29 3.74 -2.53 4.77
CA ILE A 29 2.30 -2.79 4.81
C ILE A 29 2.04 -4.14 4.14
N GLU A 30 1.46 -5.07 4.90
CA GLU A 30 0.94 -6.33 4.39
C GLU A 30 -0.59 -6.26 4.40
N ALA A 31 -1.20 -6.19 3.22
CA ALA A 31 -2.65 -6.00 3.07
C ALA A 31 -3.28 -7.00 2.10
N ALA A 32 -2.61 -8.10 1.80
CA ALA A 32 -3.14 -9.11 0.89
C ALA A 32 -4.50 -9.64 1.37
N TRP A 33 -5.39 -9.95 0.42
CA TRP A 33 -6.74 -10.45 0.69
C TRP A 33 -7.61 -9.53 1.59
N SER A 34 -7.26 -8.25 1.72
CA SER A 34 -8.05 -7.29 2.48
C SER A 34 -9.15 -6.64 1.63
N GLY A 35 -10.03 -5.89 2.29
CA GLY A 35 -11.08 -5.12 1.61
C GLY A 35 -10.63 -3.75 1.10
N VAL A 36 -9.33 -3.47 1.09
CA VAL A 36 -8.79 -2.13 0.82
C VAL A 36 -9.15 -1.69 -0.60
N GLU A 37 -9.82 -0.55 -0.69
CA GLU A 37 -10.23 0.09 -1.94
C GLU A 37 -9.37 1.34 -2.24
N THR A 38 -8.94 2.04 -1.19
CA THR A 38 -8.10 3.25 -1.27
C THR A 38 -6.91 3.18 -0.32
N ILE A 39 -5.75 3.69 -0.75
CA ILE A 39 -4.51 3.65 0.04
C ILE A 39 -4.07 5.03 0.55
N GLY A 40 -4.60 6.13 0.00
CA GLY A 40 -4.18 7.50 0.37
C GLY A 40 -2.79 7.87 -0.11
N GLU A 41 -2.21 8.93 0.45
CA GLU A 41 -0.89 9.49 0.07
C GLU A 41 0.28 8.76 0.74
N LEU A 42 0.40 7.45 0.55
CA LEU A 42 1.45 6.63 1.19
C LEU A 42 2.88 7.02 0.75
N HIS A 43 3.07 7.69 -0.38
CA HIS A 43 4.35 8.27 -0.78
C HIS A 43 4.92 9.27 0.24
N ARG A 44 4.09 9.80 1.14
CA ARG A 44 4.50 10.68 2.24
C ARG A 44 5.13 9.93 3.41
N CYS A 45 5.12 8.60 3.41
CA CYS A 45 5.83 7.78 4.40
C CYS A 45 7.29 7.63 3.97
N PRO A 46 8.25 8.35 4.60
CA PRO A 46 9.61 8.47 4.07
C PRO A 46 10.40 7.16 4.10
N HIS A 47 10.02 6.24 5.00
CA HIS A 47 10.71 4.96 5.21
C HIS A 47 9.94 3.76 4.65
N LEU A 48 8.84 3.97 3.92
CA LEU A 48 8.05 2.88 3.36
C LEU A 48 8.79 2.20 2.21
N THR A 49 9.18 0.94 2.42
CA THR A 49 10.00 0.18 1.46
C THR A 49 9.23 -0.94 0.78
N ARG A 50 8.18 -1.46 1.43
CA ARG A 50 7.39 -2.60 0.95
C ARG A 50 5.89 -2.42 1.18
N VAL A 51 5.11 -2.70 0.15
CA VAL A 51 3.65 -2.83 0.25
C VAL A 51 3.16 -4.07 -0.49
N THR A 52 2.19 -4.79 0.08
CA THR A 52 1.54 -5.92 -0.57
C THR A 52 0.02 -5.76 -0.56
N PHE A 53 -0.57 -5.84 -1.74
CA PHE A 53 -2.01 -5.74 -2.02
C PHE A 53 -2.50 -6.91 -2.88
N GLY A 54 -1.81 -8.05 -2.78
CA GLY A 54 -2.17 -9.26 -3.53
C GLY A 54 -3.62 -9.65 -3.23
N SER A 55 -4.39 -9.91 -4.29
CA SER A 55 -5.83 -10.23 -4.17
C SER A 55 -6.68 -9.16 -3.46
N CYS A 56 -6.27 -7.88 -3.50
CA CYS A 56 -7.14 -6.75 -3.17
C CYS A 56 -7.94 -6.33 -4.40
N ASP A 57 -8.93 -7.12 -4.80
CA ASP A 57 -9.65 -6.96 -6.07
C ASP A 57 -10.44 -5.64 -6.17
N LYS A 58 -10.72 -4.99 -5.02
CA LYS A 58 -11.42 -3.71 -4.96
C LYS A 58 -10.48 -2.49 -4.96
N LEU A 59 -9.17 -2.69 -4.86
CA LEU A 59 -8.20 -1.60 -4.90
C LEU A 59 -8.26 -0.92 -6.26
N ARG A 60 -8.50 0.39 -6.28
CA ARG A 60 -8.80 1.12 -7.52
C ARG A 60 -7.57 1.73 -8.18
N SER A 61 -6.53 2.03 -7.41
CA SER A 61 -5.34 2.71 -7.91
C SER A 61 -4.16 2.55 -6.96
N LEU A 62 -2.95 2.62 -7.53
CA LEU A 62 -1.68 2.69 -6.82
C LEU A 62 -1.06 4.09 -6.86
N ALA A 63 -1.77 5.10 -7.36
CA ALA A 63 -1.26 6.47 -7.51
C ALA A 63 -0.70 7.07 -6.20
N GLY A 64 -1.27 6.66 -5.07
CA GLY A 64 -0.81 7.04 -3.73
C GLY A 64 0.63 6.65 -3.39
N LEU A 65 1.23 5.72 -4.15
CA LEU A 65 2.61 5.23 -3.99
C LEU A 65 3.59 5.84 -4.98
N VAL A 66 3.10 6.53 -6.02
CA VAL A 66 3.96 7.16 -7.01
C VAL A 66 4.87 8.17 -6.32
N SER A 67 6.16 8.15 -6.68
CA SER A 67 7.19 9.01 -6.06
C SER A 67 7.46 8.73 -4.58
N ALA A 68 7.06 7.56 -4.05
CA ALA A 68 7.49 7.13 -2.72
C ALA A 68 9.02 6.93 -2.70
N PRO A 69 9.77 7.70 -1.88
CA PRO A 69 11.21 7.86 -2.06
C PRO A 69 12.04 6.60 -1.75
N SER A 70 11.51 5.72 -0.90
CA SER A 70 12.20 4.51 -0.44
C SER A 70 11.53 3.22 -0.93
N LEU A 71 10.45 3.32 -1.72
CA LEU A 71 9.63 2.17 -2.08
C LEU A 71 10.28 1.39 -3.22
N HIS A 72 10.56 0.11 -2.98
CA HIS A 72 11.21 -0.76 -3.97
C HIS A 72 10.50 -2.11 -4.10
N THR A 73 9.47 -2.39 -3.30
CA THR A 73 8.70 -3.63 -3.42
C THR A 73 7.20 -3.32 -3.36
N VAL A 74 6.53 -3.57 -4.48
CA VAL A 74 5.08 -3.44 -4.61
C VAL A 74 4.54 -4.75 -5.17
N VAL A 75 3.65 -5.39 -4.42
CA VAL A 75 2.84 -6.50 -4.93
C VAL A 75 1.43 -5.95 -5.16
N ALA A 76 1.10 -5.69 -6.42
CA ALA A 76 -0.21 -5.19 -6.83
C ALA A 76 -1.22 -6.35 -7.01
N PRO A 77 -2.54 -6.07 -6.94
CA PRO A 77 -3.52 -6.99 -7.46
C PRO A 77 -3.42 -7.06 -9.00
N GLN A 78 -3.82 -8.20 -9.56
CA GLN A 78 -3.65 -8.55 -10.98
C GLN A 78 -4.12 -7.46 -11.97
N HIS A 79 -5.23 -6.77 -11.68
CA HIS A 79 -5.82 -5.75 -12.56
C HIS A 79 -5.08 -4.41 -12.52
N LEU A 80 -4.21 -4.19 -11.54
CA LEU A 80 -3.36 -3.00 -11.44
C LEU A 80 -1.88 -3.29 -11.73
N GLU A 81 -1.50 -4.57 -11.83
CA GLU A 81 -0.10 -4.98 -12.00
C GLU A 81 0.53 -4.42 -13.29
N SER A 82 -0.21 -4.47 -14.41
CA SER A 82 0.24 -3.88 -15.68
C SER A 82 0.43 -2.37 -15.55
N THR A 83 -0.56 -1.65 -15.00
CA THR A 83 -0.49 -0.19 -14.86
C THR A 83 0.68 0.27 -14.00
N TRP A 84 1.00 -0.48 -12.95
CA TRP A 84 2.13 -0.19 -12.07
C TRP A 84 3.47 -0.37 -12.78
N ARG A 85 3.65 -1.48 -13.50
CA ARG A 85 4.89 -1.80 -14.23
C ARG A 85 5.21 -0.81 -15.36
N GLU A 86 4.21 -0.12 -15.89
CA GLU A 86 4.41 0.88 -16.96
C GLU A 86 4.87 2.25 -16.44
N HIS A 87 4.57 2.59 -15.19
CA HIS A 87 4.70 3.96 -14.66
C HIS A 87 5.72 4.12 -13.52
N ASN A 88 6.40 3.05 -13.09
CA ASN A 88 7.45 3.04 -12.05
C ASN A 88 8.57 2.08 -12.46
#